data_AF-A0A556UCE2-F1
#
_entry.id   AF-A0A556UCE2-F1
#
_cell.length_a   1.000
_cell.length_b   1.000
_cell.length_c   1.000
_cell.angle_alpha   90.00
_cell.angle_beta   90.00
_cell.angle_gamma   90.00
#
_symmetry.space_group_name_H-M   'P 1'
#
loop_
_entity.id
_entity.type
_entity.pdbx_description
1 polymer ?
#
loop_
_entity_poly.entity_id
_entity_poly.type
_entity_poly.pdbx_seq_one_letter_code
_entity_poly.pdbx_strand_id
1 'polypeptide(L)'
;MQGNDDYYYYSGNKKYSIPTIKIHGQNYYSLGNGAYIKSINVDSINGHALFRDGGSTTVTPRSDIFIYNNDLQKTKKFVKQGQKIKVDKTEVTGRGDSAQRWFKIAGTKGSNAQWLLWGDDSEYGYGNDTFAGNLFVRTRIED
;
A
#
# COMPACT_ATOMS: atom_id res chain seq x y z
N MET A 1 7.42 22.44 14.79
CA MET A 1 6.21 21.62 14.62
C MET A 1 6.67 20.21 14.30
N GLN A 2 6.52 19.27 15.24
CA GLN A 2 6.99 17.89 15.09
C GLN A 2 5.81 17.09 14.53
N GLY A 3 5.78 16.88 13.21
CA GLY A 3 4.80 15.98 12.60
C GLY A 3 5.14 14.57 13.02
N ASN A 4 4.18 13.84 13.60
CA ASN A 4 4.39 12.44 13.96
C ASN A 4 4.75 11.64 12.71
N ASP A 5 5.81 10.85 12.78
CA ASP A 5 6.27 9.88 11.78
C ASP A 5 5.32 8.67 11.62
N ASP A 6 4.03 8.88 11.89
CA ASP A 6 3.01 7.84 11.98
C ASP A 6 2.75 7.15 10.64
N TYR A 7 3.22 7.68 9.51
CA TYR A 7 2.98 7.10 8.19
C TYR A 7 4.29 6.80 7.48
N TYR A 8 4.35 5.65 6.81
CA TYR A 8 5.54 5.22 6.10
C TYR A 8 5.20 4.29 4.93
N TYR A 9 6.15 4.13 4.01
CA TYR A 9 6.13 3.09 2.99
C TYR A 9 7.42 2.29 2.99
N TYR A 10 7.39 1.12 2.36
CA TYR A 10 8.58 0.31 2.08
C TYR A 10 8.95 0.39 0.61
N SER A 11 10.23 0.66 0.33
CA SER A 11 10.84 0.39 -0.98
C SER A 11 11.94 -0.64 -0.78
N GLY A 12 11.69 -1.86 -1.26
CA GLY A 12 12.45 -3.04 -0.87
C GLY A 12 12.38 -3.26 0.65
N ASN A 13 13.53 -3.50 1.28
CA ASN A 13 13.62 -3.70 2.72
C ASN A 13 13.76 -2.40 3.54
N LYS A 14 13.74 -1.23 2.88
CA LYS A 14 13.95 0.06 3.54
C LYS A 14 12.62 0.77 3.80
N LYS A 15 12.44 1.20 5.06
CA LYS A 15 11.31 2.02 5.52
C LYS A 15 11.58 3.50 5.24
N TYR A 16 10.59 4.22 4.75
CA TYR A 16 10.61 5.66 4.52
C TYR A 16 9.43 6.30 5.25
N SER A 17 9.71 7.11 6.27
CA SER A 17 8.68 7.90 6.96
C SER A 17 8.21 9.04 6.07
N ILE A 18 6.93 9.37 6.15
CA ILE A 18 6.31 10.44 5.36
C ILE A 18 5.83 11.53 6.32
N PRO A 19 6.34 12.75 6.18
CA PRO A 19 5.92 13.85 7.04
C PRO A 19 4.44 14.17 6.81
N THR A 20 3.73 14.39 7.92
CA THR A 20 2.33 14.86 7.89
C THR A 20 2.20 16.18 8.63
N ILE A 21 1.21 16.97 8.21
CA ILE A 21 0.80 18.20 8.89
C ILE A 21 -0.57 17.97 9.51
N LYS A 22 -0.74 18.44 10.75
CA LYS A 22 -2.01 18.35 11.46
C LYS A 22 -2.84 19.61 11.21
N ILE A 23 -3.98 19.47 10.54
CA ILE A 23 -4.94 20.55 10.29
C ILE A 23 -6.26 20.15 10.96
N HIS A 24 -6.74 20.96 11.91
CA HIS A 24 -7.96 20.67 12.69
C HIS A 24 -7.98 19.26 13.30
N GLY A 25 -6.85 18.81 13.85
CA GLY A 25 -6.73 17.49 14.49
C GLY A 25 -6.60 16.29 13.55
N GLN A 26 -6.68 16.49 12.24
CA GLN A 26 -6.53 15.43 11.23
C GLN A 26 -5.16 15.53 10.54
N ASN A 27 -4.59 14.40 10.15
CA ASN A 27 -3.29 14.36 9.44
C ASN A 27 -3.48 14.53 7.93
N TYR A 28 -2.61 15.33 7.31
CA TYR A 28 -2.60 15.63 5.88
C TYR A 28 -1.20 15.50 5.29
N TYR A 29 -1.15 15.15 4.01
CA TYR A 29 0.03 15.32 3.17
C TYR A 29 -0.05 16.65 2.42
N SER A 30 1.08 17.34 2.29
CA SER A 30 1.20 18.52 1.43
C SER A 30 1.30 18.07 -0.02
N LEU A 31 0.56 18.73 -0.91
CA LEU A 31 0.67 18.55 -2.36
C LEU A 31 1.54 19.65 -3.02
N GLY A 32 2.08 20.58 -2.23
CA GLY A 32 2.69 21.82 -2.72
C GLY A 32 1.65 22.92 -2.96
N ASN A 33 2.10 24.17 -3.17
CA ASN A 33 1.25 25.33 -3.49
C ASN A 33 0.07 25.56 -2.52
N GLY A 34 0.24 25.25 -1.23
CA GLY A 34 -0.81 25.39 -0.22
C GLY A 34 -1.96 24.39 -0.33
N ALA A 35 -1.83 23.36 -1.16
CA ALA A 35 -2.82 22.29 -1.30
C ALA A 35 -2.49 21.09 -0.39
N TYR A 36 -3.53 20.44 0.14
CA TYR A 36 -3.41 19.35 1.11
C TYR A 36 -4.42 18.23 0.83
N ILE A 37 -4.03 17.00 1.13
CA ILE A 37 -4.92 15.83 1.13
C ILE A 37 -4.91 15.13 2.48
N LYS A 38 -6.08 14.70 2.97
CA LYS A 38 -6.17 13.90 4.19
C LYS A 38 -5.37 12.61 4.02
N SER A 39 -4.49 12.32 4.96
CA SER A 39 -3.62 11.13 4.87
C SER A 39 -4.41 9.83 4.83
N ILE A 40 -5.61 9.78 5.44
CA ILE A 40 -6.50 8.61 5.41
C ILE A 40 -7.13 8.35 4.02
N ASN A 41 -7.06 9.31 3.11
CA ASN A 41 -7.59 9.20 1.75
C ASN A 41 -6.50 8.82 0.72
N VAL A 42 -5.29 8.51 1.18
CA VAL A 42 -4.16 8.14 0.31
C VAL A 42 -3.76 6.71 0.61
N ASP A 43 -3.86 5.85 -0.40
CA ASP A 43 -3.53 4.43 -0.27
C ASP A 43 -2.08 4.13 -0.68
N SER A 44 -1.48 4.96 -1.53
CA SER A 44 -0.09 4.80 -1.99
C SER A 44 0.62 6.13 -2.26
N ILE A 45 1.95 6.14 -2.09
CA ILE A 45 2.86 7.22 -2.49
C ILE A 45 4.02 6.59 -3.26
N ASN A 46 4.39 7.19 -4.39
CA ASN A 46 5.45 6.68 -5.29
C ASN A 46 5.24 5.22 -5.71
N GLY A 47 3.98 4.78 -5.88
CA GLY A 47 3.65 3.39 -6.22
C GLY A 47 3.68 2.42 -5.04
N HIS A 48 4.12 2.84 -3.86
CA HIS A 48 4.19 2.01 -2.66
C HIS A 48 2.99 2.22 -1.75
N ALA A 49 2.45 1.13 -1.22
CA ALA A 49 1.37 1.18 -0.24
C ALA A 49 1.79 1.90 1.05
N LEU A 50 0.87 2.68 1.61
CA LEU A 50 1.08 3.40 2.86
C LEU A 50 0.68 2.57 4.08
N PHE A 51 1.54 2.59 5.08
CA PHE A 51 1.33 1.99 6.40
C PHE A 51 1.26 3.08 7.46
N ARG A 52 0.58 2.78 8.56
CA ARG A 52 0.47 3.67 9.73
C ARG A 52 1.09 3.01 10.97
N ASP A 53 1.59 3.81 11.92
CA ASP A 53 2.01 3.38 13.25
C ASP A 53 0.90 2.56 13.92
N GLY A 54 1.29 1.35 14.36
CA GLY A 54 0.40 0.19 14.52
C GLY A 54 0.62 -0.90 13.48
N GLY A 55 1.45 -0.64 12.46
CA GLY A 55 2.02 -1.62 11.56
C GLY A 55 1.06 -2.16 10.50
N SER A 56 -0.11 -1.58 10.29
CA SER A 56 -1.09 -2.10 9.32
C SER A 56 -1.87 -1.01 8.59
N THR A 57 -2.40 -1.37 7.42
CA THR A 57 -3.33 -0.58 6.60
C THR A 57 -4.49 -1.46 6.14
N THR A 58 -5.50 -0.89 5.48
CA THR A 58 -6.64 -1.63 4.93
C THR A 58 -6.61 -1.61 3.42
N VAL A 59 -6.70 -2.78 2.78
CA VAL A 59 -6.88 -2.94 1.34
C VAL A 59 -8.29 -3.45 1.03
N THR A 60 -8.83 -3.08 -0.13
CA THR A 60 -10.14 -3.54 -0.59
C THR A 60 -10.02 -4.02 -2.03
N PRO A 61 -10.20 -5.32 -2.31
CA PRO A 61 -9.98 -5.85 -3.65
C PRO A 61 -11.15 -5.52 -4.59
N ARG A 62 -10.84 -5.35 -5.87
CA ARG A 62 -11.82 -5.02 -6.93
C ARG A 62 -12.43 -6.23 -7.61
N SER A 63 -11.90 -7.41 -7.34
CA SER A 63 -12.39 -8.71 -7.75
C SER A 63 -12.14 -9.70 -6.62
N ASP A 64 -12.67 -10.91 -6.72
CA ASP A 64 -12.32 -11.98 -5.79
C ASP A 64 -10.84 -12.34 -5.94
N ILE A 65 -10.11 -12.39 -4.83
CA ILE A 65 -8.68 -12.68 -4.81
C ILE A 65 -8.40 -13.91 -3.94
N PHE A 66 -7.61 -14.85 -4.46
CA PHE A 66 -7.19 -16.01 -3.68
C PHE A 66 -6.23 -15.61 -2.56
N ILE A 67 -6.33 -16.31 -1.43
CA ILE A 67 -5.34 -16.26 -0.37
C ILE A 67 -4.26 -17.29 -0.68
N TYR A 68 -3.01 -16.89 -0.54
CA TYR A 68 -1.82 -17.71 -0.71
C TYR A 68 -1.20 -18.01 0.65
N ASN A 69 -0.55 -19.16 0.78
CA ASN A 69 0.20 -19.53 1.99
C ASN A 69 1.58 -18.85 2.02
N ASN A 70 2.37 -19.13 3.07
CA ASN A 70 3.71 -18.54 3.24
C ASN A 70 4.70 -18.90 2.12
N ASP A 71 4.46 -20.01 1.41
CA ASP A 71 5.27 -20.45 0.26
C ASP A 71 4.74 -19.87 -1.07
N LEU A 72 3.83 -18.89 -0.99
CA LEU A 72 3.17 -18.26 -2.12
C LEU A 72 2.44 -19.25 -3.04
N GLN A 73 1.89 -20.31 -2.46
CA GLN A 73 1.03 -21.27 -3.15
C GLN A 73 -0.44 -20.91 -2.94
N LYS A 74 -1.20 -20.94 -4.03
CA LYS A 74 -2.64 -20.62 -4.03
C LYS A 74 -3.41 -21.60 -3.15
N THR A 75 -4.24 -21.09 -2.25
CA THR A 75 -5.14 -21.92 -1.43
C THR A 75 -6.56 -21.92 -2.01
N LYS A 76 -7.47 -22.72 -1.40
CA LYS A 76 -8.91 -22.68 -1.72
C LYS A 76 -9.65 -21.50 -1.08
N LYS A 77 -8.98 -20.73 -0.22
CA LYS A 77 -9.56 -19.56 0.45
C LYS A 77 -9.42 -18.34 -0.46
N PHE A 78 -10.36 -17.42 -0.34
CA PHE A 78 -10.34 -16.17 -1.09
C PHE A 78 -10.95 -15.04 -0.25
N VAL A 79 -10.58 -13.81 -0.59
CA VAL A 79 -11.22 -12.59 -0.12
C VAL A 79 -12.17 -12.14 -1.22
N LYS A 80 -13.41 -11.79 -0.83
CA LYS A 80 -14.41 -11.31 -1.80
C LYS A 80 -14.14 -9.88 -2.23
N GLN A 81 -14.53 -9.55 -3.45
CA GLN A 81 -14.61 -8.18 -3.93
C GLN A 81 -15.28 -7.27 -2.89
N GLY A 82 -14.69 -6.08 -2.65
CA GLY A 82 -15.22 -5.09 -1.72
C GLY A 82 -14.98 -5.39 -0.23
N GLN A 83 -14.45 -6.55 0.14
CA GLN A 83 -14.13 -6.87 1.51
C GLN A 83 -12.87 -6.13 1.98
N LYS A 84 -13.01 -5.33 3.05
CA LYS A 84 -11.88 -4.64 3.70
C LYS A 84 -11.00 -5.63 4.45
N ILE A 85 -9.71 -5.68 4.13
CA ILE A 85 -8.71 -6.56 4.75
C ILE A 85 -7.58 -5.73 5.34
N LYS A 86 -7.19 -6.02 6.58
CA LYS A 86 -5.97 -5.43 7.16
C LYS A 86 -4.74 -6.16 6.68
N VAL A 87 -3.72 -5.41 6.28
CA VAL A 87 -2.42 -5.90 5.82
C VAL A 87 -1.30 -5.16 6.54
N ASP A 88 -0.20 -5.84 6.84
CA ASP A 88 0.91 -5.31 7.66
C ASP A 88 2.27 -5.36 6.97
N LYS A 89 2.34 -5.92 5.76
CA LYS A 89 3.56 -5.98 4.95
C LYS A 89 3.26 -6.03 3.46
N THR A 90 4.15 -5.46 2.66
CA THR A 90 4.19 -5.63 1.20
C THR A 90 5.50 -6.30 0.81
N GLU A 91 5.44 -7.24 -0.14
CA GLU A 91 6.62 -7.84 -0.78
C GLU A 91 6.47 -7.81 -2.29
N VAL A 92 7.61 -7.82 -2.98
CA VAL A 92 7.67 -7.93 -4.45
C VAL A 92 8.54 -9.13 -4.79
N THR A 93 8.02 -10.02 -5.63
CA THR A 93 8.77 -11.15 -6.19
C THR A 93 8.95 -10.97 -7.69
N GLY A 94 9.94 -11.59 -8.30
CA GLY A 94 10.21 -11.40 -9.74
C GLY A 94 10.91 -10.08 -10.05
N ARG A 95 11.06 -9.76 -11.34
CA ARG A 95 11.72 -8.53 -11.84
C ARG A 95 11.13 -8.09 -13.19
N GLY A 96 11.20 -6.79 -13.50
CA GLY A 96 10.64 -6.24 -14.75
C GLY A 96 9.15 -6.56 -14.88
N ASP A 97 8.72 -6.91 -16.09
CA ASP A 97 7.32 -7.28 -16.44
C ASP A 97 6.83 -8.59 -15.80
N SER A 98 7.66 -9.24 -14.97
CA SER A 98 7.30 -10.42 -14.18
C SER A 98 7.21 -10.13 -12.68
N ALA A 99 7.43 -8.86 -12.28
CA ALA A 99 7.39 -8.48 -10.88
C ALA A 99 5.95 -8.58 -10.36
N GLN A 100 5.76 -9.20 -9.20
CA GLN A 100 4.45 -9.42 -8.58
C GLN A 100 4.41 -8.78 -7.20
N ARG A 101 3.38 -7.98 -6.94
CA ARG A 101 3.15 -7.32 -5.65
C ARG A 101 2.28 -8.18 -4.74
N TRP A 102 2.75 -8.38 -3.51
CA TRP A 102 2.08 -9.19 -2.49
C TRP A 102 1.78 -8.37 -1.25
N PHE A 103 0.61 -8.58 -0.64
CA PHE A 103 0.27 -8.06 0.68
C PHE A 103 0.12 -9.19 1.70
N LYS A 104 0.80 -9.09 2.84
CA LYS A 104 0.60 -10.04 3.95
C LYS A 104 -0.60 -9.63 4.78
N ILE A 105 -1.49 -10.57 5.08
CA ILE A 105 -2.65 -10.34 5.95
C ILE A 105 -2.15 -10.08 7.37
N ALA A 106 -2.60 -8.98 7.96
CA ALA A 106 -2.17 -8.54 9.28
C ALA A 106 -2.47 -9.60 10.36
N GLY A 107 -1.51 -9.82 11.25
CA GLY A 107 -1.63 -10.80 12.33
C GLY A 107 -1.29 -12.25 11.93
N THR A 108 -1.06 -12.52 10.64
CA THR A 108 -0.52 -13.81 10.18
C THR A 108 1.01 -13.79 10.22
N LYS A 109 1.66 -14.88 10.68
CA LYS A 109 3.10 -14.92 10.95
C LYS A 109 3.69 -16.34 10.83
N GLY A 110 4.99 -16.41 10.59
CA GLY A 110 5.73 -17.67 10.44
C GLY A 110 5.13 -18.55 9.33
N SER A 111 5.08 -19.86 9.55
CA SER A 111 4.46 -20.82 8.63
C SER A 111 2.97 -20.57 8.35
N ASN A 112 2.28 -19.80 9.21
CA ASN A 112 0.88 -19.43 9.04
C ASN A 112 0.68 -18.09 8.34
N ALA A 113 1.74 -17.43 7.85
CA ALA A 113 1.59 -16.20 7.08
C ALA A 113 0.72 -16.43 5.85
N GLN A 114 -0.15 -15.45 5.57
CA GLN A 114 -1.06 -15.49 4.44
C GLN A 114 -0.88 -14.25 3.58
N TRP A 115 -0.95 -14.44 2.28
CA TRP A 115 -0.60 -13.43 1.29
C TRP A 115 -1.71 -13.25 0.27
N LEU A 116 -1.82 -12.04 -0.24
CA LEU A 116 -2.70 -11.65 -1.33
C LEU A 116 -1.81 -11.23 -2.50
N LEU A 117 -1.95 -11.89 -3.65
CA LEU A 117 -1.36 -11.41 -4.91
C LEU A 117 -2.19 -10.22 -5.40
N TRP A 118 -1.59 -9.04 -5.46
CA TRP A 118 -2.27 -7.81 -5.83
C TRP A 118 -2.17 -7.46 -7.31
N GLY A 119 -1.21 -8.07 -8.02
CA GLY A 119 -1.00 -7.89 -9.44
C GLY A 119 0.46 -7.71 -9.80
N ASP A 120 0.69 -7.32 -11.06
CA ASP A 120 2.00 -6.96 -11.56
C ASP A 120 2.50 -5.70 -10.85
N ASP A 121 3.68 -5.75 -10.24
CA ASP A 121 4.30 -4.63 -9.54
C ASP A 121 4.70 -3.50 -10.51
N SER A 122 5.05 -3.83 -11.75
CA SER A 122 5.50 -2.88 -12.77
C SER A 122 4.39 -1.91 -13.22
N GLU A 123 3.12 -2.31 -13.06
CA GLU A 123 1.94 -1.45 -13.29
C GLU A 123 1.81 -0.36 -12.18
N TYR A 124 2.41 -0.56 -11.01
CA TYR A 124 2.31 0.36 -9.87
C TYR A 124 3.54 1.26 -9.78
N GLY A 125 3.51 2.37 -10.54
CA GLY A 125 4.49 3.45 -10.40
C GLY A 125 4.89 4.12 -11.71
N TYR A 126 4.68 3.46 -12.86
CA TYR A 126 5.25 3.94 -14.13
C TYR A 126 4.33 3.82 -15.37
N GLY A 127 3.11 3.29 -15.27
CA GLY A 127 2.18 3.13 -16.40
C GLY A 127 1.05 4.16 -16.48
N ASN A 128 0.76 4.67 -17.68
CA ASN A 128 -0.46 5.38 -18.02
C ASN A 128 -1.58 4.35 -18.30
N ASP A 129 -2.13 3.70 -17.28
CA ASP A 129 -3.23 2.74 -17.49
C ASP A 129 -4.59 3.24 -16.99
N THR A 130 -5.50 3.31 -17.96
CA THR A 130 -6.86 3.85 -17.95
C THR A 130 -7.85 3.10 -17.01
N PHE A 131 -7.38 2.14 -16.21
CA PHE A 131 -8.24 1.27 -15.36
C PHE A 131 -7.96 1.34 -13.84
N ALA A 132 -7.17 2.30 -13.39
CA ALA A 132 -6.92 2.46 -11.97
C ALA A 132 -7.88 3.48 -11.32
N GLY A 133 -9.00 2.97 -10.79
CA GLY A 133 -9.98 3.73 -10.02
C GLY A 133 -9.39 4.60 -8.89
N ASN A 134 -9.94 5.81 -8.82
CA ASN A 134 -10.18 6.71 -7.68
C ASN A 134 -9.08 6.87 -6.62
N LEU A 135 -7.88 7.26 -7.06
CA LEU A 135 -7.11 8.45 -6.61
C LEU A 135 -5.60 8.15 -6.59
N PHE A 136 -4.90 8.63 -7.62
CA PHE A 136 -3.44 8.70 -7.65
C PHE A 136 -2.99 10.06 -7.13
N VAL A 137 -2.08 10.09 -6.16
CA VAL A 137 -1.31 11.30 -5.85
C VAL A 137 0.13 11.09 -6.29
N ARG A 138 0.47 11.64 -7.47
CA ARG A 138 1.86 11.96 -7.82
C ARG A 138 2.17 13.34 -7.24
N THR A 139 3.08 13.39 -6.28
CA THR A 139 3.84 14.62 -6.00
C THR A 139 5.29 14.34 -6.36
N ARG A 140 5.76 14.94 -7.45
CA ARG A 140 7.19 15.11 -7.68
C ARG A 140 7.64 16.11 -6.62
N ILE A 141 8.33 15.64 -5.57
CA ILE A 141 9.08 16.54 -4.69
C ILE A 141 10.38 16.78 -5.45
N GLU A 142 10.38 17.82 -6.29
CA GLU A 142 11.63 18.39 -6.77
C GLU A 142 12.15 19.34 -5.69
N ASP A 143 13.45 19.26 -5.43
CA ASP A 143 14.19 20.26 -4.64
C ASP A 143 14.34 21.56 -5.44
#